data_AF-A0A2R4WU81-F1
#
_entry.id   AF-A0A2R4WU81-F1
#
_cell.length_a   1.000
_cell.length_b   1.000
_cell.length_c   1.000
_cell.angle_alpha   90.00
_cell.angle_beta   90.00
_cell.angle_gamma   90.00
#
_symmetry.space_group_name_H-M   'P 1'
#
loop_
_entity.id
_entity.type
_entity.pdbx_description
1 polymer ?
#
loop_
_entity_poly.entity_id
_entity_poly.type
_entity_poly.pdbx_seq_one_letter_code
_entity_poly.pdbx_strand_id
1 'polypeptide(L)'
;MKKLGLLTALGLTALATSLAPATAQQTTLYVAGYGGSFEKTIRTEVIPAFEKANNVKVEYVAGNSTDTLAKLQAQKGNQQIDVAIVDDGPMYQAIQLGFCDKVEGVPTGDLYDLARFTDDKAVATGLVATGLMYNTKVFAEKGWAPPTSWNDLKDPKYRQKLVIPPINNTYGLNVLVMLAKMNGGSEKNVDSAFKIFKSEINPNVLAYEPSPGKMTELFQSGQAVIAVWGTGRVQGLANTGFPVDFVYPKEGAVALLTAACPIAKPKGSPLANAFIKALLDPKVQLTMLKEYGYGPVLKSIEVPPEIIKMAPVGPRAAALYTPDWTVVNEKREEWTKRWNREVER
;
A
#
# COMPACT_ATOMS: atom_id res chain seq x y z
N MET A 1 -3.53 -72.94 -64.94
CA MET A 1 -3.51 -71.60 -64.32
C MET A 1 -2.50 -71.63 -63.16
N LYS A 2 -1.42 -70.84 -63.27
CA LYS A 2 -0.35 -70.67 -62.27
C LYS A 2 -0.74 -69.59 -61.26
N LYS A 3 -0.50 -69.77 -59.95
CA LYS A 3 -0.20 -68.70 -58.96
C LYS A 3 0.60 -69.34 -57.80
N LEU A 4 1.93 -69.25 -57.78
CA LEU A 4 2.81 -68.18 -57.27
C LEU A 4 2.58 -67.88 -55.77
N GLY A 5 3.49 -68.36 -54.92
CA GLY A 5 3.61 -67.99 -53.50
C GLY A 5 4.36 -66.67 -53.34
N LEU A 6 3.88 -65.82 -52.44
CA LEU A 6 4.47 -64.52 -52.12
C LEU A 6 5.21 -64.61 -50.77
N LEU A 7 6.50 -64.28 -50.80
CA LEU A 7 7.34 -64.07 -49.62
C LEU A 7 6.92 -62.80 -48.88
N THR A 8 6.83 -62.87 -47.56
CA THR A 8 6.65 -61.72 -46.66
C THR A 8 8.01 -61.26 -46.15
N ALA A 9 8.40 -60.02 -46.48
CA ALA A 9 9.57 -59.35 -45.91
C ALA A 9 9.12 -58.39 -44.81
N LEU A 10 9.58 -58.59 -43.57
CA LEU A 10 9.40 -57.63 -42.47
C LEU A 10 10.42 -56.49 -42.61
N GLY A 11 9.92 -55.26 -42.77
CA GLY A 11 10.72 -54.05 -42.66
C GLY A 11 10.80 -53.58 -41.20
N LEU A 12 12.02 -53.44 -40.67
CA LEU A 12 12.31 -52.71 -39.43
C LEU A 12 12.31 -51.21 -39.73
N THR A 13 11.32 -50.47 -39.23
CA THR A 13 11.34 -49.00 -39.20
C THR A 13 11.92 -48.54 -37.86
N ALA A 14 13.12 -47.98 -37.88
CA ALA A 14 13.74 -47.34 -36.72
C ALA A 14 13.01 -46.02 -36.39
N LEU A 15 12.42 -45.95 -35.20
CA LEU A 15 11.78 -44.75 -34.67
C LEU A 15 12.88 -43.79 -34.15
N ALA A 16 13.22 -42.77 -34.93
CA ALA A 16 14.06 -41.67 -34.45
C ALA A 16 13.22 -40.78 -33.51
N THR A 17 13.48 -40.88 -32.21
CA THR A 17 12.91 -39.99 -31.19
C THR A 17 13.62 -38.64 -31.25
N SER A 18 12.96 -37.66 -31.88
CA SER A 18 13.36 -36.26 -31.81
C SER A 18 13.15 -35.72 -30.39
N LEU A 19 14.25 -35.58 -29.64
CA LEU A 19 14.28 -34.80 -28.41
C LEU A 19 14.10 -33.32 -28.75
N ALA A 20 12.87 -32.83 -28.70
CA ALA A 20 12.61 -31.41 -28.70
C ALA A 20 13.21 -30.79 -27.42
N PRO A 21 13.91 -29.64 -27.50
CA PRO A 21 14.42 -28.97 -26.31
C PRO A 21 13.24 -28.57 -25.41
N ALA A 22 13.26 -29.05 -24.16
CA ALA A 22 12.33 -28.62 -23.14
C ALA A 22 12.55 -27.12 -22.88
N THR A 23 11.69 -26.27 -23.44
CA THR A 23 11.63 -24.87 -23.06
C THR A 23 11.24 -24.81 -21.58
N ALA A 24 12.15 -24.33 -20.73
CA ALA A 24 11.88 -24.16 -19.31
C ALA A 24 10.62 -23.29 -19.17
N GLN A 25 9.58 -23.85 -18.52
CA GLN A 25 8.32 -23.14 -18.32
C GLN A 25 8.58 -21.89 -17.47
N GLN A 26 8.34 -20.72 -18.07
CA GLN A 26 8.51 -19.43 -17.38
C GLN A 26 7.64 -19.43 -16.12
N THR A 27 8.29 -19.28 -14.96
CA THR A 27 7.58 -19.27 -13.66
C THR A 27 6.80 -17.96 -13.53
N THR A 28 5.66 -17.99 -12.86
CA THR A 28 4.86 -16.79 -12.55
C THR A 28 5.04 -16.40 -11.08
N LEU A 29 5.28 -15.13 -10.80
CA LEU A 29 5.32 -14.52 -9.47
C LEU A 29 4.08 -13.64 -9.30
N TYR A 30 3.24 -13.94 -8.32
CA TYR A 30 2.03 -13.16 -8.02
C TYR A 30 2.31 -12.10 -6.95
N VAL A 31 2.21 -10.83 -7.33
CA VAL A 31 2.45 -9.69 -6.44
C VAL A 31 1.13 -8.96 -6.20
N ALA A 32 0.66 -8.94 -4.96
CA ALA A 32 -0.52 -8.16 -4.58
C ALA A 32 -0.09 -6.81 -4.00
N GLY A 33 -0.73 -5.73 -4.43
CA GLY A 33 -0.38 -4.39 -3.96
C GLY A 33 -1.43 -3.34 -4.30
N TYR A 34 -1.11 -2.07 -4.07
CA TYR A 34 -2.04 -0.98 -4.30
C TYR A 34 -2.39 -0.80 -5.77
N GLY A 35 -3.64 -0.49 -6.07
CA GLY A 35 -4.06 -0.02 -7.39
C GLY A 35 -3.72 1.46 -7.65
N GLY A 36 -4.11 1.92 -8.83
CA GLY A 36 -4.02 3.32 -9.24
C GLY A 36 -2.60 3.71 -9.63
N SER A 37 -2.15 4.89 -9.19
CA SER A 37 -0.85 5.43 -9.58
C SER A 37 0.34 4.55 -9.10
N PHE A 38 0.22 3.85 -7.96
CA PHE A 38 1.28 2.97 -7.47
C PHE A 38 1.44 1.74 -8.37
N GLU A 39 0.33 1.10 -8.74
CA GLU A 39 0.32 -0.01 -9.69
C GLU A 39 0.99 0.39 -11.01
N LYS A 40 0.64 1.56 -11.55
CA LYS A 40 1.25 2.08 -12.77
C LYS A 40 2.77 2.11 -12.65
N THR A 41 3.30 2.70 -11.58
CA THR A 41 4.75 2.79 -11.34
C THR A 41 5.40 1.43 -11.19
N ILE A 42 4.82 0.50 -10.42
CA ILE A 42 5.38 -0.86 -10.30
C ILE A 42 5.42 -1.56 -11.66
N ARG A 43 4.36 -1.44 -12.45
CA ARG A 43 4.28 -2.06 -13.79
C ARG A 43 5.25 -1.45 -14.80
N THR A 44 5.58 -0.16 -14.72
CA THR A 44 6.48 0.48 -15.69
C THR A 44 7.94 0.50 -15.24
N GLU A 45 8.20 0.68 -13.95
CA GLU A 45 9.54 0.98 -13.42
C GLU A 45 10.23 -0.23 -12.76
N VAL A 46 9.46 -1.20 -12.25
CA VAL A 46 10.00 -2.33 -11.47
C VAL A 46 9.85 -3.65 -12.22
N ILE A 47 8.62 -3.99 -12.62
CA ILE A 47 8.29 -5.29 -13.20
C ILE A 47 9.14 -5.63 -14.44
N PRO A 48 9.30 -4.75 -15.46
CA PRO A 48 10.00 -5.13 -16.68
C PRO A 48 11.47 -5.49 -16.46
N ALA A 49 12.16 -4.74 -15.59
CA ALA A 49 13.55 -5.02 -15.24
C ALA A 49 13.67 -6.32 -14.43
N PHE A 50 12.73 -6.56 -13.51
CA PHE A 50 12.70 -7.77 -12.69
C PHE A 50 12.41 -9.03 -13.52
N GLU A 51 11.40 -8.99 -14.40
CA GLU A 51 11.06 -10.08 -15.31
C GLU A 51 12.25 -10.47 -16.19
N LYS A 52 12.93 -9.47 -16.78
CA LYS A 52 14.11 -9.67 -17.61
C LYS A 52 15.28 -10.29 -16.84
N ALA A 53 15.54 -9.82 -15.62
CA ALA A 53 16.68 -10.29 -14.82
C ALA A 53 16.50 -11.71 -14.26
N ASN A 54 15.26 -12.16 -14.08
CA ASN A 54 14.94 -13.42 -13.40
C ASN A 54 14.26 -14.46 -14.29
N ASN A 55 14.04 -14.16 -15.58
CA ASN A 55 13.29 -15.02 -16.52
C ASN A 55 11.95 -15.51 -15.93
N VAL A 56 11.16 -14.56 -15.41
CA VAL A 56 9.91 -14.79 -14.69
C VAL A 56 8.81 -13.92 -15.30
N LYS A 57 7.54 -14.31 -15.14
CA LYS A 57 6.38 -13.44 -15.38
C LYS A 57 5.90 -12.89 -14.04
N VAL A 58 5.69 -11.59 -13.91
CA VAL A 58 5.07 -10.99 -12.72
C VAL A 58 3.62 -10.67 -13.02
N GLU A 59 2.72 -11.34 -12.29
CA GLU A 59 1.29 -11.04 -12.30
C GLU A 59 0.95 -10.15 -11.11
N TYR A 60 0.67 -8.87 -11.40
CA TYR A 60 0.33 -7.90 -10.38
C TYR A 60 -1.17 -7.84 -10.13
N VAL A 61 -1.58 -8.09 -8.88
CA VAL A 61 -2.96 -8.10 -8.40
C VAL A 61 -3.23 -6.80 -7.66
N ALA A 62 -3.88 -5.86 -8.33
CA ALA A 62 -4.24 -4.58 -7.75
C ALA A 62 -5.37 -4.71 -6.71
N GLY A 63 -5.27 -3.90 -5.64
CA GLY A 63 -6.27 -3.76 -4.59
C GLY A 63 -5.94 -2.60 -3.65
N ASN A 64 -6.53 -2.61 -2.47
CA ASN A 64 -6.07 -1.83 -1.32
C ASN A 64 -5.56 -2.80 -0.22
N SER A 65 -5.00 -2.26 0.87
CA SER A 65 -4.44 -3.07 1.96
C SER A 65 -5.44 -4.01 2.61
N THR A 66 -6.68 -3.56 2.81
CA THR A 66 -7.74 -4.34 3.45
C THR A 66 -8.23 -5.48 2.55
N ASP A 67 -8.35 -5.23 1.24
CA ASP A 67 -8.75 -6.24 0.26
C ASP A 67 -7.68 -7.32 0.12
N THR A 68 -6.41 -6.92 0.09
CA THR A 68 -5.29 -7.87 0.04
C THR A 68 -5.25 -8.73 1.29
N LEU A 69 -5.40 -8.15 2.49
CA LEU A 69 -5.46 -8.92 3.73
C LEU A 69 -6.66 -9.87 3.76
N ALA A 70 -7.84 -9.42 3.34
CA ALA A 70 -9.04 -10.26 3.25
C ALA A 70 -8.85 -11.43 2.28
N LYS A 71 -8.19 -11.20 1.12
CA LYS A 71 -7.82 -12.27 0.18
C LYS A 71 -6.89 -13.30 0.82
N LEU A 72 -5.86 -12.87 1.55
CA LEU A 72 -4.95 -13.77 2.27
C LEU A 72 -5.68 -14.62 3.31
N GLN A 73 -6.67 -14.04 4.01
CA GLN A 73 -7.51 -14.78 4.96
C GLN A 73 -8.39 -15.81 4.26
N ALA A 74 -9.08 -15.41 3.18
CA ALA A 74 -9.95 -16.30 2.41
C ALA A 74 -9.19 -17.45 1.74
N GLN A 75 -7.92 -17.23 1.40
CA GLN A 75 -7.04 -18.22 0.78
C GLN A 75 -6.16 -18.98 1.79
N LYS A 76 -6.47 -18.91 3.10
CA LYS A 76 -5.70 -19.60 4.13
C LYS A 76 -5.58 -21.09 3.81
N GLY A 77 -4.34 -21.59 3.76
CA GLY A 77 -4.02 -22.98 3.39
C GLY A 77 -3.87 -23.23 1.88
N ASN A 78 -4.24 -22.27 1.03
CA ASN A 78 -4.09 -22.33 -0.43
C ASN A 78 -3.70 -20.96 -1.03
N GLN A 79 -2.66 -20.35 -0.47
CA GLN A 79 -2.21 -19.00 -0.84
C GLN A 79 -1.77 -18.95 -2.31
N GLN A 80 -2.37 -18.04 -3.08
CA GLN A 80 -1.98 -17.80 -4.48
C GLN A 80 -0.92 -16.71 -4.60
N ILE A 81 -1.01 -15.68 -3.75
CA ILE A 81 -0.08 -14.55 -3.71
C ILE A 81 1.32 -15.03 -3.26
N ASP A 82 2.38 -14.49 -3.86
CA ASP A 82 3.77 -14.73 -3.45
C ASP A 82 4.35 -13.57 -2.64
N VAL A 83 4.00 -12.33 -3.00
CA VAL A 83 4.42 -11.11 -2.29
C VAL A 83 3.20 -10.24 -2.05
N ALA A 84 3.00 -9.79 -0.81
CA ALA A 84 2.01 -8.77 -0.49
C ALA A 84 2.69 -7.45 -0.17
N ILE A 85 2.20 -6.36 -0.75
CA ILE A 85 2.56 -4.98 -0.45
C ILE A 85 1.32 -4.30 0.14
N VAL A 86 1.36 -4.01 1.44
CA VAL A 86 0.25 -3.40 2.18
C VAL A 86 0.79 -2.41 3.23
N ASP A 87 -0.07 -1.53 3.73
CA ASP A 87 0.33 -0.59 4.78
C ASP A 87 0.71 -1.37 6.07
N ASP A 88 1.59 -0.78 6.89
CA ASP A 88 2.05 -1.33 8.18
C ASP A 88 0.95 -1.91 9.06
N GLY A 89 -0.15 -1.21 9.25
CA GLY A 89 -1.29 -1.69 10.03
C GLY A 89 -1.79 -3.08 9.58
N PRO A 90 -2.31 -3.22 8.35
CA PRO A 90 -2.65 -4.51 7.75
C PRO A 90 -1.48 -5.50 7.66
N MET A 91 -0.24 -5.03 7.49
CA MET A 91 0.94 -5.90 7.49
C MET A 91 1.15 -6.57 8.86
N TYR A 92 1.06 -5.82 9.95
CA TYR A 92 1.12 -6.38 11.30
C TYR A 92 0.01 -7.40 11.54
N GLN A 93 -1.21 -7.17 11.03
CA GLN A 93 -2.28 -8.18 11.08
C GLN A 93 -1.93 -9.43 10.27
N ALA A 94 -1.35 -9.28 9.07
CA ALA A 94 -0.90 -10.39 8.25
C ALA A 94 0.19 -11.23 8.96
N ILE A 95 1.13 -10.56 9.64
CA ILE A 95 2.17 -11.21 10.46
C ILE A 95 1.53 -11.98 11.62
N GLN A 96 0.62 -11.37 12.38
CA GLN A 96 -0.09 -12.00 13.50
C GLN A 96 -0.91 -13.22 13.07
N LEU A 97 -1.49 -13.20 11.87
CA LEU A 97 -2.24 -14.30 11.29
C LEU A 97 -1.36 -15.40 10.66
N GLY A 98 -0.04 -15.21 10.65
CA GLY A 98 0.93 -16.16 10.13
C GLY A 98 1.02 -16.20 8.60
N PHE A 99 0.62 -15.12 7.91
CA PHE A 99 0.64 -15.07 6.45
C PHE A 99 1.97 -14.62 5.86
N CYS A 100 2.85 -14.01 6.65
CA CYS A 100 4.16 -13.56 6.18
C CYS A 100 5.27 -14.55 6.55
N ASP A 101 6.14 -14.83 5.58
CA ASP A 101 7.39 -15.55 5.78
C ASP A 101 8.55 -14.58 6.06
N LYS A 102 9.73 -15.10 6.36
CA LYS A 102 10.91 -14.29 6.67
C LYS A 102 11.41 -13.53 5.43
N VAL A 103 11.63 -12.23 5.62
CA VAL A 103 12.35 -11.39 4.65
C VAL A 103 13.85 -11.68 4.76
N GLU A 104 14.47 -11.97 3.63
CA GLU A 104 15.89 -12.34 3.54
C GLU A 104 16.63 -11.53 2.48
N GLY A 105 17.94 -11.33 2.67
CA GLY A 105 18.80 -10.70 1.66
C GLY A 105 18.61 -9.20 1.46
N VAL A 106 17.84 -8.54 2.35
CA VAL A 106 17.67 -7.08 2.39
C VAL A 106 18.75 -6.41 3.25
N PRO A 107 19.15 -5.15 2.97
CA PRO A 107 20.23 -4.47 3.69
C PRO A 107 19.77 -3.95 5.06
N THR A 108 19.52 -4.86 6.02
CA THR A 108 18.93 -4.52 7.32
C THR A 108 19.70 -3.47 8.12
N GLY A 109 21.04 -3.44 8.00
CA GLY A 109 21.89 -2.44 8.66
C GLY A 109 21.72 -1.01 8.12
N ASP A 110 21.20 -0.85 6.90
CA ASP A 110 20.98 0.43 6.24
C ASP A 110 19.52 0.92 6.33
N LEU A 111 18.60 0.08 6.82
CA LEU A 111 17.22 0.51 7.08
C LEU A 111 17.17 1.49 8.26
N TYR A 112 16.21 2.42 8.22
CA TYR A 112 15.74 3.10 9.43
C TYR A 112 15.07 2.08 10.37
N ASP A 113 15.12 2.32 11.69
CA ASP A 113 14.54 1.38 12.66
C ASP A 113 13.04 1.18 12.46
N LEU A 114 12.32 2.26 12.16
CA LEU A 114 10.89 2.22 11.85
C LEU A 114 10.57 1.37 10.61
N ALA A 115 11.53 1.16 9.70
CA ALA A 115 11.33 0.37 8.49
C ALA A 115 11.44 -1.15 8.73
N ARG A 116 11.76 -1.58 9.96
CA ARG A 116 11.92 -2.97 10.36
C ARG A 116 10.66 -3.48 11.04
N PHE A 117 10.31 -4.73 10.79
CA PHE A 117 9.19 -5.42 11.43
C PHE A 117 9.70 -6.57 12.31
N THR A 118 8.88 -6.97 13.27
CA THR A 118 9.17 -8.08 14.20
C THR A 118 9.54 -9.35 13.44
N ASP A 119 10.57 -10.04 13.93
CA ASP A 119 11.09 -11.30 13.39
C ASP A 119 11.46 -11.27 11.91
N ASP A 120 11.78 -10.09 11.37
CA ASP A 120 12.05 -9.83 9.95
C ASP A 120 10.92 -10.36 9.04
N LYS A 121 9.68 -10.40 9.52
CA LYS A 121 8.53 -10.92 8.76
C LYS A 121 8.01 -9.98 7.67
N ALA A 122 8.44 -8.73 7.68
CA ALA A 122 8.18 -7.76 6.64
C ALA A 122 9.29 -6.70 6.64
N VAL A 123 9.32 -5.89 5.59
CA VAL A 123 10.19 -4.71 5.51
C VAL A 123 9.41 -3.56 4.92
N ALA A 124 9.59 -2.34 5.45
CA ALA A 124 9.01 -1.17 4.82
C ALA A 124 9.71 -0.92 3.48
N THR A 125 8.95 -0.48 2.48
CA THR A 125 9.42 -0.16 1.13
C THR A 125 9.20 1.31 0.79
N GLY A 126 8.77 2.12 1.75
CA GLY A 126 8.54 3.55 1.59
C GLY A 126 7.87 4.16 2.81
N LEU A 127 8.21 5.43 3.08
CA LEU A 127 7.64 6.24 4.15
C LEU A 127 6.62 7.25 3.59
N VAL A 128 5.45 7.33 4.21
CA VAL A 128 4.35 8.21 3.85
C VAL A 128 3.91 9.01 5.07
N ALA A 129 3.51 10.26 4.87
CA ALA A 129 2.81 10.99 5.92
C ALA A 129 1.31 10.95 5.66
N THR A 130 0.54 10.54 6.66
CA THR A 130 -0.91 10.71 6.71
C THR A 130 -1.23 12.11 7.22
N GLY A 131 -1.96 12.87 6.43
CA GLY A 131 -2.33 14.25 6.70
C GLY A 131 -3.61 14.62 5.95
N LEU A 132 -3.73 15.88 5.55
CA LEU A 132 -4.90 16.39 4.85
C LEU A 132 -4.58 16.69 3.39
N MET A 133 -5.43 16.23 2.48
CA MET A 133 -5.47 16.68 1.08
C MET A 133 -6.58 17.72 0.94
N TYR A 134 -6.34 18.77 0.14
CA TYR A 134 -7.41 19.70 -0.24
C TYR A 134 -7.29 20.15 -1.70
N ASN A 135 -8.43 20.52 -2.29
CA ASN A 135 -8.49 21.08 -3.64
C ASN A 135 -8.15 22.58 -3.61
N THR A 136 -6.97 22.95 -4.09
CA THR A 136 -6.46 24.33 -4.00
C THR A 136 -7.29 25.31 -4.82
N LYS A 137 -7.81 24.88 -5.97
CA LYS A 137 -8.67 25.69 -6.83
C LYS A 137 -9.99 26.02 -6.13
N VAL A 138 -10.67 25.01 -5.57
CA VAL A 138 -11.94 25.23 -4.85
C VAL A 138 -11.76 26.10 -3.63
N PHE A 139 -10.66 25.93 -2.89
CA PHE A 139 -10.36 26.77 -1.73
C PHE A 139 -10.12 28.23 -2.14
N ALA A 140 -9.37 28.47 -3.21
CA ALA A 140 -9.16 29.82 -3.74
C ALA A 140 -10.49 30.46 -4.21
N GLU A 141 -11.30 29.74 -4.99
CA GLU A 141 -12.59 30.23 -5.50
C GLU A 141 -13.58 30.57 -4.38
N LYS A 142 -13.52 29.84 -3.25
CA LYS A 142 -14.38 30.07 -2.08
C LYS A 142 -13.79 31.03 -1.05
N GLY A 143 -12.58 31.54 -1.26
CA GLY A 143 -11.86 32.37 -0.29
C GLY A 143 -11.54 31.64 1.01
N TRP A 144 -11.39 30.31 0.97
CA TRP A 144 -11.05 29.49 2.13
C TRP A 144 -9.54 29.39 2.31
N ALA A 145 -9.06 29.61 3.53
CA ALA A 145 -7.68 29.32 3.88
C ALA A 145 -7.41 27.80 3.80
N PRO A 146 -6.18 27.38 3.42
CA PRO A 146 -5.77 25.98 3.55
C PRO A 146 -5.99 25.45 4.97
N PRO A 147 -6.36 24.17 5.14
CA PRO A 147 -6.45 23.60 6.47
C PRO A 147 -5.06 23.56 7.13
N THR A 148 -5.01 23.50 8.45
CA THR A 148 -3.76 23.50 9.25
C THR A 148 -3.78 22.48 10.38
N SER A 149 -4.94 21.88 10.67
CA SER A 149 -5.17 21.07 11.86
C SER A 149 -6.12 19.91 11.56
N TRP A 150 -5.97 18.80 12.30
CA TRP A 150 -6.99 17.74 12.30
C TRP A 150 -8.37 18.24 12.73
N ASN A 151 -8.45 19.32 13.52
CA ASN A 151 -9.73 19.93 13.91
C ASN A 151 -10.46 20.62 12.76
N ASP A 152 -9.79 20.97 11.65
CA ASP A 152 -10.46 21.57 10.49
C ASP A 152 -11.50 20.61 9.87
N LEU A 153 -11.34 19.30 10.07
CA LEU A 153 -12.32 18.29 9.64
C LEU A 153 -13.72 18.50 10.25
N LYS A 154 -13.83 19.25 11.34
CA LYS A 154 -15.09 19.59 12.02
C LYS A 154 -15.82 20.76 11.38
N ASP A 155 -15.16 21.53 10.51
CA ASP A 155 -15.72 22.76 9.96
C ASP A 155 -16.96 22.46 9.08
N PRO A 156 -18.14 23.01 9.41
CA PRO A 156 -19.38 22.73 8.70
C PRO A 156 -19.37 23.16 7.23
N LYS A 157 -18.41 23.99 6.79
CA LYS A 157 -18.25 24.31 5.36
C LYS A 157 -17.90 23.07 4.52
N TYR A 158 -17.41 22.01 5.16
CA TYR A 158 -17.12 20.73 4.53
C TYR A 158 -18.30 19.75 4.55
N ARG A 159 -19.52 20.20 4.92
CA ARG A 159 -20.72 19.36 4.93
C ARG A 159 -20.90 18.58 3.62
N GLN A 160 -20.81 17.25 3.70
CA GLN A 160 -20.87 16.34 2.55
C GLN A 160 -19.82 16.64 1.47
N LYS A 161 -18.59 16.99 1.88
CA LYS A 161 -17.44 17.27 0.99
C LYS A 161 -16.11 16.69 1.47
N LEU A 162 -16.12 16.06 2.65
CA LEU A 162 -14.97 15.40 3.23
C LEU A 162 -14.97 13.91 2.89
N VAL A 163 -13.85 13.37 2.44
CA VAL A 163 -13.72 11.92 2.22
C VAL A 163 -12.59 11.38 3.09
N ILE A 164 -12.85 10.28 3.79
CA ILE A 164 -11.91 9.67 4.74
C ILE A 164 -11.94 8.17 4.49
N PRO A 165 -10.81 7.46 4.34
CA PRO A 165 -10.85 6.01 4.35
C PRO A 165 -11.43 5.47 5.68
N PRO A 166 -12.16 4.34 5.69
CA PRO A 166 -12.70 3.74 6.91
C PRO A 166 -11.59 3.38 7.91
N ILE A 167 -11.89 3.20 9.21
CA ILE A 167 -10.83 2.99 10.22
C ILE A 167 -10.16 1.60 10.18
N ASN A 168 -10.72 0.65 9.42
CA ASN A 168 -9.99 -0.58 9.10
C ASN A 168 -8.85 -0.32 8.08
N ASN A 169 -8.90 0.80 7.35
CA ASN A 169 -7.80 1.36 6.58
C ASN A 169 -6.91 2.25 7.47
N THR A 170 -5.59 2.20 7.26
CA THR A 170 -4.61 2.94 8.09
C THR A 170 -4.85 4.45 8.11
N TYR A 171 -5.29 5.06 6.99
CA TYR A 171 -5.57 6.51 6.97
C TYR A 171 -6.70 6.91 7.92
N GLY A 172 -7.81 6.15 7.92
CA GLY A 172 -8.94 6.38 8.82
C GLY A 172 -8.57 6.14 10.27
N LEU A 173 -7.79 5.08 10.54
CA LEU A 173 -7.29 4.80 11.87
C LEU A 173 -6.38 5.92 12.40
N ASN A 174 -5.48 6.44 11.55
CA ASN A 174 -4.53 7.48 11.94
C ASN A 174 -5.25 8.75 12.42
N VAL A 175 -6.33 9.17 11.75
CA VAL A 175 -7.11 10.32 12.21
C VAL A 175 -7.87 10.04 13.51
N LEU A 176 -8.38 8.81 13.72
CA LEU A 176 -8.97 8.41 14.99
C LEU A 176 -7.95 8.50 16.15
N VAL A 177 -6.74 7.97 15.95
CA VAL A 177 -5.66 7.99 16.95
C VAL A 177 -5.23 9.43 17.24
N MET A 178 -5.06 10.27 16.21
CA MET A 178 -4.69 11.68 16.42
C MET A 178 -5.75 12.44 17.17
N LEU A 179 -7.04 12.25 16.86
CA LEU A 179 -8.12 12.88 17.61
C LEU A 179 -8.18 12.40 19.06
N ALA A 180 -7.90 11.13 19.33
CA ALA A 180 -7.84 10.61 20.69
C ALA A 180 -6.74 11.33 21.47
N LYS A 181 -5.52 11.34 20.93
CA LYS A 181 -4.36 12.00 21.51
C LYS A 181 -4.59 13.49 21.77
N MET A 182 -5.19 14.20 20.81
CA MET A 182 -5.50 15.63 20.92
C MET A 182 -6.56 15.94 21.99
N ASN A 183 -7.35 14.96 22.42
CA ASN A 183 -8.49 15.13 23.32
C ASN A 183 -8.35 14.27 24.58
N GLY A 184 -7.13 14.18 25.12
CA GLY A 184 -6.82 13.56 26.41
C GLY A 184 -6.81 12.02 26.41
N GLY A 185 -6.95 11.41 25.25
CA GLY A 185 -6.87 9.97 25.02
C GLY A 185 -5.51 9.52 24.50
N SER A 186 -5.48 8.30 23.96
CA SER A 186 -4.31 7.66 23.33
C SER A 186 -4.76 6.43 22.54
N GLU A 187 -3.84 5.65 21.98
CA GLU A 187 -4.11 4.31 21.44
C GLU A 187 -4.77 3.38 22.47
N LYS A 188 -4.61 3.65 23.77
CA LYS A 188 -5.26 2.85 24.82
C LYS A 188 -6.68 3.32 25.15
N ASN A 189 -7.04 4.56 24.77
CA ASN A 189 -8.34 5.14 25.04
C ASN A 189 -8.73 6.11 23.91
N VAL A 190 -9.60 5.64 23.03
CA VAL A 190 -10.07 6.35 21.82
C VAL A 190 -11.50 6.90 21.97
N ASP A 191 -12.12 6.81 23.15
CA ASP A 191 -13.53 7.18 23.36
C ASP A 191 -13.85 8.63 22.97
N SER A 192 -12.96 9.55 23.31
CA SER A 192 -13.10 10.97 22.94
C SER A 192 -13.10 11.14 21.42
N ALA A 193 -12.25 10.41 20.71
CA ALA A 193 -12.18 10.44 19.25
C ALA A 193 -13.46 9.92 18.61
N PHE A 194 -14.01 8.79 19.09
CA PHE A 194 -15.29 8.26 18.59
C PHE A 194 -16.43 9.27 18.75
N LYS A 195 -16.51 9.92 19.92
CA LYS A 195 -17.53 10.95 20.18
C LYS A 195 -17.38 12.11 19.21
N ILE A 196 -16.18 12.67 19.10
CA ILE A 196 -15.88 13.81 18.21
C ILE A 196 -16.16 13.45 16.75
N PHE A 197 -15.70 12.28 16.30
CA PHE A 197 -15.94 11.84 14.93
C PHE A 197 -17.43 11.79 14.63
N LYS A 198 -18.20 11.12 15.49
CA LYS A 198 -19.63 10.95 15.32
C LYS A 198 -20.38 12.29 15.29
N SER A 199 -20.11 13.19 16.23
CA SER A 199 -20.90 14.41 16.40
C SER A 199 -20.43 15.60 15.58
N GLU A 200 -19.14 15.72 15.31
CA GLU A 200 -18.54 16.93 14.75
C GLU A 200 -17.98 16.72 13.34
N ILE A 201 -17.47 15.53 13.00
CA ILE A 201 -16.81 15.27 11.71
C ILE A 201 -17.73 14.50 10.74
N ASN A 202 -18.44 13.48 11.20
CA ASN A 202 -19.29 12.63 10.38
C ASN A 202 -20.34 13.41 9.56
N PRO A 203 -20.97 14.50 10.06
CA PRO A 203 -21.85 15.33 9.23
C PRO A 203 -21.16 15.92 7.98
N ASN A 204 -19.83 16.09 8.03
CA ASN A 204 -19.01 16.58 6.93
C ASN A 204 -18.61 15.48 5.94
N VAL A 205 -18.58 14.23 6.38
CA VAL A 205 -18.14 13.10 5.56
C VAL A 205 -19.17 12.83 4.46
N LEU A 206 -18.72 12.94 3.21
CA LEU A 206 -19.43 12.51 2.01
C LEU A 206 -19.42 10.98 1.89
N ALA A 207 -18.25 10.37 2.09
CA ALA A 207 -18.06 8.95 1.94
C ALA A 207 -16.87 8.45 2.77
N TYR A 208 -17.00 7.21 3.24
CA TYR A 208 -15.88 6.45 3.78
C TYR A 208 -15.30 5.55 2.69
N GLU A 209 -14.22 5.99 2.06
CA GLU A 209 -13.76 5.43 0.78
C GLU A 209 -12.35 4.82 0.90
N PRO A 210 -12.21 3.47 0.84
CA PRO A 210 -10.92 2.81 0.93
C PRO A 210 -10.15 2.71 -0.41
N SER A 211 -10.82 2.86 -1.56
CA SER A 211 -10.22 2.71 -2.88
C SER A 211 -9.48 3.98 -3.33
N PRO A 212 -8.17 3.89 -3.63
CA PRO A 212 -7.42 5.04 -4.11
C PRO A 212 -7.95 5.63 -5.43
N GLY A 213 -8.45 4.77 -6.33
CA GLY A 213 -9.02 5.21 -7.60
C GLY A 213 -10.30 6.01 -7.39
N LYS A 214 -11.18 5.55 -6.49
CA LYS A 214 -12.43 6.24 -6.18
C LYS A 214 -12.21 7.53 -5.41
N MET A 215 -11.24 7.57 -4.48
CA MET A 215 -10.79 8.81 -3.84
C MET A 215 -10.43 9.89 -4.87
N THR A 216 -9.60 9.54 -5.87
CA THR A 216 -9.23 10.44 -6.96
C THR A 216 -10.45 10.90 -7.77
N GLU A 217 -11.35 9.98 -8.13
CA GLU A 217 -12.57 10.29 -8.88
C GLU A 217 -13.48 11.30 -8.13
N LEU A 218 -13.64 11.14 -6.82
CA LEU A 218 -14.44 12.04 -5.98
C LEU A 218 -13.88 13.48 -5.96
N PHE A 219 -12.56 13.64 -5.99
CA PHE A 219 -11.91 14.94 -6.11
C PHE A 219 -12.04 15.51 -7.52
N GLN A 220 -11.79 14.70 -8.56
CA GLN A 220 -11.88 15.14 -9.95
C GLN A 220 -13.28 15.57 -10.35
N SER A 221 -14.31 14.91 -9.82
CA SER A 221 -15.71 15.30 -10.01
C SER A 221 -16.14 16.51 -9.17
N GLY A 222 -15.32 16.98 -8.24
CA GLY A 222 -15.61 18.11 -7.35
C GLY A 222 -16.60 17.79 -6.21
N GLN A 223 -16.99 16.52 -6.04
CA GLN A 223 -17.82 16.09 -4.92
C GLN A 223 -17.07 16.22 -3.58
N ALA A 224 -15.80 15.82 -3.59
CA ALA A 224 -14.88 15.98 -2.47
C ALA A 224 -13.96 17.18 -2.66
N VAL A 225 -13.69 17.91 -1.57
CA VAL A 225 -12.81 19.10 -1.59
C VAL A 225 -11.70 19.02 -0.54
N ILE A 226 -11.86 18.14 0.45
CA ILE A 226 -10.91 17.87 1.53
C ILE A 226 -10.96 16.38 1.87
N ALA A 227 -9.81 15.81 2.25
CA ALA A 227 -9.71 14.40 2.64
C ALA A 227 -8.58 14.14 3.63
N VAL A 228 -8.68 13.02 4.34
CA VAL A 228 -7.53 12.42 5.03
C VAL A 228 -6.85 11.46 4.07
N TRP A 229 -5.57 11.70 3.76
CA TRP A 229 -4.82 10.82 2.85
C TRP A 229 -3.31 10.90 3.05
N GLY A 230 -2.56 10.22 2.18
CA GLY A 230 -1.10 10.14 2.23
C GLY A 230 -0.42 11.04 1.21
N THR A 231 0.74 11.60 1.57
CA THR A 231 1.63 12.37 0.65
C THR A 231 1.82 11.67 -0.69
N GLY A 232 2.04 10.36 -0.63
CA GLY A 232 1.97 9.38 -1.70
C GLY A 232 0.98 9.71 -2.83
N ARG A 233 -0.25 9.77 -2.37
CA ARG A 233 -1.45 9.79 -3.20
C ARG A 233 -1.74 11.20 -3.69
N VAL A 234 -1.52 12.19 -2.83
CA VAL A 234 -1.70 13.61 -3.18
C VAL A 234 -0.67 14.03 -4.24
N GLN A 235 0.59 13.64 -4.08
CA GLN A 235 1.63 13.92 -5.07
C GLN A 235 1.30 13.25 -6.42
N GLY A 236 0.88 11.98 -6.40
CA GLY A 236 0.48 11.27 -7.62
C GLY A 236 -0.68 11.96 -8.34
N LEU A 237 -1.66 12.51 -7.62
CA LEU A 237 -2.77 13.28 -8.20
C LEU A 237 -2.31 14.67 -8.70
N ALA A 238 -1.47 15.37 -7.93
CA ALA A 238 -0.89 16.64 -8.36
C ALA A 238 -0.05 16.50 -9.64
N ASN A 239 0.66 15.39 -9.81
CA ASN A 239 1.46 15.09 -10.99
C ASN A 239 0.61 14.92 -12.27
N THR A 240 -0.70 14.71 -12.16
CA THR A 240 -1.61 14.74 -13.33
C THR A 240 -2.03 16.16 -13.73
N GLY A 241 -1.55 17.19 -13.04
CA GLY A 241 -1.98 18.58 -13.19
C GLY A 241 -3.26 18.94 -12.41
N PHE A 242 -3.80 18.02 -11.60
CA PHE A 242 -4.98 18.31 -10.79
C PHE A 242 -4.62 19.23 -9.61
N PRO A 243 -5.42 20.28 -9.29
CA PRO A 243 -5.05 21.30 -8.31
C PRO A 243 -5.30 20.84 -6.88
N VAL A 244 -4.40 20.00 -6.35
CA VAL A 244 -4.39 19.54 -4.95
C VAL A 244 -3.08 19.86 -4.26
N ASP A 245 -3.14 20.01 -2.94
CA ASP A 245 -1.96 20.12 -2.08
C ASP A 245 -2.15 19.32 -0.78
N PHE A 246 -1.03 19.05 -0.11
CA PHE A 246 -0.97 18.28 1.12
C PHE A 246 -0.61 19.17 2.31
N VAL A 247 -1.30 18.95 3.41
CA VAL A 247 -1.06 19.63 4.68
C VAL A 247 -0.58 18.61 5.70
N TYR A 248 0.57 18.93 6.29
CA TYR A 248 1.04 18.34 7.55
C TYR A 248 0.33 19.07 8.70
N PRO A 249 -0.61 18.43 9.41
CA PRO A 249 -1.34 19.11 10.47
C PRO A 249 -0.40 19.54 11.60
N LYS A 250 -0.68 20.68 12.23
CA LYS A 250 0.19 21.26 13.27
C LYS A 250 0.35 20.38 14.51
N GLU A 251 -0.62 19.50 14.78
CA GLU A 251 -0.54 18.52 15.87
C GLU A 251 0.34 17.31 15.53
N GLY A 252 0.77 17.20 14.26
CA GLY A 252 1.59 16.12 13.74
C GLY A 252 0.88 15.34 12.63
N ALA A 253 1.60 15.07 11.55
CA ALA A 253 1.20 14.05 10.58
C ALA A 253 1.64 12.66 11.08
N VAL A 254 0.93 11.62 10.68
CA VAL A 254 1.18 10.24 11.15
C VAL A 254 2.03 9.50 10.13
N ALA A 255 3.08 8.81 10.57
CA ALA A 255 3.85 7.90 9.75
C ALA A 255 2.96 6.74 9.28
N LEU A 256 3.02 6.48 7.99
CA LEU A 256 2.52 5.26 7.37
C LEU A 256 3.67 4.63 6.61
N LEU A 257 3.86 3.34 6.80
CA LEU A 257 4.82 2.57 6.01
C LEU A 257 4.09 1.73 4.99
N THR A 258 4.48 1.85 3.73
CA THR A 258 4.21 0.73 2.81
C THR A 258 5.16 -0.39 3.18
N ALA A 259 4.66 -1.60 3.33
CA ALA A 259 5.46 -2.75 3.74
C ALA A 259 5.26 -3.91 2.77
N ALA A 260 6.31 -4.71 2.60
CA ALA A 260 6.27 -5.90 1.78
C ALA A 260 6.68 -7.13 2.60
N CYS A 261 5.99 -8.25 2.40
CA CYS A 261 6.40 -9.55 2.92
C CYS A 261 6.25 -10.65 1.86
N PRO A 262 7.13 -11.67 1.89
CA PRO A 262 6.88 -12.92 1.18
C PRO A 262 5.73 -13.64 1.87
N ILE A 263 4.82 -14.26 1.12
CA ILE A 263 3.68 -14.98 1.69
C ILE A 263 4.11 -16.39 2.10
N ALA A 264 3.83 -16.74 3.35
CA ALA A 264 4.07 -18.05 3.92
C ALA A 264 3.17 -19.11 3.26
N LYS A 265 3.80 -20.04 2.51
CA LYS A 265 3.12 -21.19 1.91
C LYS A 265 4.08 -22.35 1.63
N PRO A 266 3.61 -23.62 1.57
CA PRO A 266 4.48 -24.80 1.45
C PRO A 266 5.41 -24.82 0.23
N LYS A 267 5.06 -24.09 -0.84
CA LYS A 267 5.86 -23.90 -2.05
C LYS A 267 5.98 -22.40 -2.35
N GLY A 268 6.55 -21.65 -1.41
CA GLY A 268 6.82 -20.22 -1.60
C GLY A 268 7.71 -19.99 -2.81
N SER A 269 7.46 -18.91 -3.56
CA SER A 269 8.30 -18.57 -4.71
C SER A 269 9.70 -18.18 -4.22
N PRO A 270 10.78 -18.77 -4.78
CA PRO A 270 12.16 -18.39 -4.42
C PRO A 270 12.48 -16.94 -4.83
N LEU A 271 11.64 -16.33 -5.67
CA LEU A 271 11.81 -14.97 -6.16
C LEU A 271 11.09 -13.92 -5.30
N ALA A 272 10.34 -14.32 -4.27
CA ALA A 272 9.60 -13.37 -3.42
C ALA A 272 10.54 -12.39 -2.71
N ASN A 273 11.58 -12.89 -2.05
CA ASN A 273 12.62 -12.06 -1.41
C ASN A 273 13.42 -11.24 -2.43
N ALA A 274 13.67 -11.79 -3.63
CA ALA A 274 14.33 -11.05 -4.70
C ALA A 274 13.50 -9.86 -5.19
N PHE A 275 12.18 -10.02 -5.29
CA PHE A 275 11.28 -8.92 -5.67
C PHE A 275 11.22 -7.85 -4.58
N ILE A 276 11.15 -8.24 -3.31
CA ILE A 276 11.21 -7.29 -2.18
C ILE A 276 12.52 -6.51 -2.20
N LYS A 277 13.65 -7.17 -2.46
CA LYS A 277 14.94 -6.50 -2.64
C LYS A 277 14.93 -5.51 -3.80
N ALA A 278 14.26 -5.83 -4.91
CA ALA A 278 14.11 -4.90 -6.03
C ALA A 278 13.32 -3.64 -5.66
N LEU A 279 12.35 -3.72 -4.73
CA LEU A 279 11.64 -2.55 -4.21
C LEU A 279 12.53 -1.63 -3.36
N LEU A 280 13.59 -2.18 -2.77
CA LEU A 280 14.58 -1.46 -1.96
C LEU A 280 15.76 -0.95 -2.79
N ASP A 281 15.80 -1.23 -4.09
CA ASP A 281 16.84 -0.68 -4.95
C ASP A 281 16.82 0.86 -4.90
N PRO A 282 17.97 1.53 -4.69
CA PRO A 282 18.00 2.99 -4.58
C PRO A 282 17.35 3.72 -5.74
N LYS A 283 17.46 3.21 -6.97
CA LYS A 283 16.80 3.80 -8.14
C LYS A 283 15.29 3.68 -8.01
N VAL A 284 14.79 2.52 -7.58
CA VAL A 284 13.35 2.32 -7.34
C VAL A 284 12.85 3.23 -6.22
N GLN A 285 13.55 3.31 -5.08
CA GLN A 285 13.19 4.21 -3.98
C GLN A 285 13.15 5.68 -4.41
N LEU A 286 14.12 6.16 -5.20
CA LEU A 286 14.12 7.52 -5.74
C LEU A 286 13.00 7.75 -6.77
N THR A 287 12.67 6.75 -7.59
CA THR A 287 11.51 6.81 -8.48
C THR A 287 10.21 6.89 -7.70
N MET A 288 10.05 6.09 -6.64
CA MET A 288 8.88 6.13 -5.76
C MET A 288 8.79 7.46 -5.01
N LEU A 289 9.90 8.04 -4.59
CA LEU A 289 9.96 9.38 -4.03
C LEU A 289 9.50 10.43 -5.05
N LYS A 290 9.97 10.36 -6.30
CA LYS A 290 9.64 11.36 -7.33
C LYS A 290 8.20 11.27 -7.82
N GLU A 291 7.78 10.08 -8.20
CA GLU A 291 6.48 9.87 -8.83
C GLU A 291 5.36 9.80 -7.80
N TYR A 292 5.68 9.45 -6.55
CA TYR A 292 4.71 9.22 -5.49
C TYR A 292 4.95 10.03 -4.22
N GLY A 293 6.15 10.51 -3.91
CA GLY A 293 6.41 11.16 -2.63
C GLY A 293 6.53 10.16 -1.47
N TYR A 294 6.94 8.92 -1.76
CA TYR A 294 7.37 7.96 -0.74
C TYR A 294 8.80 8.28 -0.31
N GLY A 295 8.98 8.66 0.95
CA GLY A 295 10.30 8.83 1.54
C GLY A 295 11.08 7.51 1.50
N PRO A 296 12.39 7.54 1.21
CA PRO A 296 13.19 6.33 1.18
C PRO A 296 13.31 5.72 2.58
N VAL A 297 13.41 4.38 2.64
CA VAL A 297 13.58 3.63 3.90
C VAL A 297 15.03 3.27 4.21
N LEU A 298 15.94 3.53 3.28
CA LEU A 298 17.38 3.32 3.42
C LEU A 298 18.06 4.64 3.80
N LYS A 299 18.95 4.58 4.79
CA LYS A 299 19.71 5.73 5.30
C LYS A 299 20.73 6.23 4.28
N SER A 300 21.26 5.35 3.45
CA SER A 300 22.25 5.67 2.40
C SER A 300 21.68 6.46 1.22
N ILE A 301 20.36 6.56 1.07
CA ILE A 301 19.76 7.24 -0.08
C ILE A 301 19.76 8.75 0.15
N GLU A 302 20.53 9.45 -0.66
CA GLU A 302 20.51 10.91 -0.74
C GLU A 302 19.29 11.37 -1.54
N VAL A 303 18.44 12.19 -0.90
CA VAL A 303 17.22 12.75 -1.48
C VAL A 303 17.56 14.06 -2.19
N PRO A 304 17.32 14.18 -3.52
CA PRO A 304 17.59 15.42 -4.22
C PRO A 304 16.62 16.54 -3.75
N PRO A 305 17.11 17.78 -3.52
CA PRO A 305 16.31 18.89 -2.98
C PRO A 305 15.06 19.24 -3.79
N GLU A 306 15.05 18.91 -5.08
CA GLU A 306 13.94 19.17 -6.00
C GLU A 306 12.77 18.16 -5.86
N ILE A 307 12.97 17.02 -5.18
CA ILE A 307 12.02 15.89 -5.11
C ILE A 307 11.29 15.80 -3.76
N ILE A 308 10.92 16.94 -3.19
CA ILE A 308 10.52 17.00 -1.76
C ILE A 308 9.18 17.67 -1.49
N LYS A 309 8.45 18.15 -2.50
CA LYS A 309 7.36 19.13 -2.26
C LYS A 309 6.39 18.64 -1.20
N MET A 310 5.89 17.41 -1.32
CA MET A 310 4.99 16.79 -0.32
C MET A 310 5.64 15.67 0.50
N ALA A 311 6.73 15.05 0.00
CA ALA A 311 7.30 13.84 0.60
C ALA A 311 7.79 14.04 2.05
N PRO A 312 7.65 13.01 2.92
CA PRO A 312 8.19 13.04 4.27
C PRO A 312 9.67 12.70 4.24
N VAL A 313 10.52 13.72 4.09
CA VAL A 313 11.98 13.59 4.10
C VAL A 313 12.60 14.52 5.14
N GLY A 314 13.81 14.20 5.60
CA GLY A 314 14.56 15.03 6.56
C GLY A 314 13.74 15.39 7.80
N PRO A 315 13.64 16.67 8.19
CA PRO A 315 12.87 17.10 9.36
C PRO A 315 11.39 16.69 9.33
N ARG A 316 10.76 16.60 8.14
CA ARG A 316 9.35 16.17 8.05
C ARG A 316 9.19 14.71 8.41
N ALA A 317 10.12 13.85 7.97
CA ALA A 317 10.13 12.43 8.34
C ALA A 317 10.34 12.26 9.85
N ALA A 318 11.29 12.99 10.42
CA ALA A 318 11.61 12.93 11.85
C ALA A 318 10.48 13.43 12.76
N ALA A 319 9.61 14.31 12.25
CA ALA A 319 8.48 14.86 13.00
C ALA A 319 7.19 14.02 12.92
N LEU A 320 7.20 12.90 12.17
CA LEU A 320 6.02 12.05 12.05
C LEU A 320 5.71 11.33 13.35
N TYR A 321 4.42 11.27 13.67
CA TYR A 321 3.93 10.45 14.77
C TYR A 321 3.85 8.98 14.34
N THR A 322 4.44 8.07 15.09
CA THR A 322 4.30 6.62 14.86
C THR A 322 3.39 6.02 15.93
N PRO A 323 2.19 5.51 15.57
CA PRO A 323 1.32 4.85 16.52
C PRO A 323 1.96 3.58 17.11
N ASP A 324 1.59 3.24 18.34
CA ASP A 324 1.93 1.93 18.91
C ASP A 324 1.08 0.83 18.24
N TRP A 325 1.67 0.21 17.22
CA TRP A 325 1.00 -0.83 16.44
C TRP A 325 0.65 -2.09 17.25
N THR A 326 1.33 -2.35 18.36
CA THR A 326 0.98 -3.46 19.26
C THR A 326 -0.34 -3.17 19.93
N VAL A 327 -0.48 -2.00 20.58
CA VAL A 327 -1.74 -1.59 21.23
C VAL A 327 -2.87 -1.45 20.21
N VAL A 328 -2.60 -0.79 19.08
CA VAL A 328 -3.61 -0.54 18.05
C VAL A 328 -4.17 -1.84 17.49
N ASN A 329 -3.33 -2.80 17.13
CA ASN A 329 -3.81 -4.02 16.48
C ASN A 329 -4.52 -4.98 17.43
N GLU A 330 -4.19 -4.99 18.73
CA GLU A 330 -4.99 -5.68 19.74
C GLU A 330 -6.44 -5.19 19.80
N LYS A 331 -6.65 -3.88 19.55
CA LYS A 331 -7.96 -3.22 19.65
C LYS A 331 -8.66 -2.96 18.33
N ARG A 332 -7.94 -3.06 17.20
CA ARG A 332 -8.42 -2.65 15.87
C ARG A 332 -9.75 -3.30 15.47
N GLU A 333 -9.91 -4.60 15.72
CA GLU A 333 -11.16 -5.30 15.38
C GLU A 333 -12.34 -4.78 16.21
N GLU A 334 -12.13 -4.59 17.53
CA GLU A 334 -13.11 -4.02 18.45
C GLU A 334 -13.54 -2.61 18.00
N TRP A 335 -12.55 -1.76 17.69
CA TRP A 335 -12.80 -0.40 17.22
C TRP A 335 -13.53 -0.37 15.89
N THR A 336 -13.14 -1.21 14.93
CA THR A 336 -13.80 -1.29 13.62
C THR A 336 -15.27 -1.69 13.76
N LYS A 337 -15.57 -2.69 14.60
CA LYS A 337 -16.96 -3.09 14.90
C LYS A 337 -17.75 -1.96 15.56
N ARG A 338 -17.15 -1.23 16.50
CA ARG A 338 -17.76 -0.06 17.13
C ARG A 338 -18.03 1.04 16.11
N TRP A 339 -17.08 1.31 15.24
CA TRP A 339 -17.14 2.37 14.25
C TRP A 339 -18.28 2.18 13.26
N ASN A 340 -18.41 0.97 12.72
CA ASN A 340 -19.50 0.62 11.81
C ASN A 340 -20.89 0.72 12.48
N ARG A 341 -20.96 0.57 13.81
CA ARG A 341 -22.23 0.71 14.56
C ARG A 341 -22.58 2.17 14.89
N GLU A 342 -21.56 2.98 15.16
CA GLU A 342 -21.72 4.29 15.80
C GLU A 342 -21.48 5.48 14.87
N VAL A 343 -20.64 5.33 13.84
CA VAL A 343 -20.14 6.42 13.00
C VAL A 343 -20.52 6.21 11.52
N GLU A 344 -20.06 5.11 10.92
CA GLU A 344 -20.32 4.70 9.54
C GLU A 344 -21.71 4.05 9.39
N ARG A 345 -22.78 4.84 9.58
CA ARG A 345 -24.17 4.36 9.46
C ARG A 345 -24.75 4.50 8.07
#